data_AF-A0A7V9CU29-F1
#
_entry.id   AF-A0A7V9CU29-F1
#
_cell.length_a   1.000
_cell.length_b   1.000
_cell.length_c   1.000
_cell.angle_alpha   90.00
_cell.angle_beta   90.00
_cell.angle_gamma   90.00
#
_symmetry.space_group_name_H-M   'P 1'
#
loop_
_entity.id
_entity.type
_entity.pdbx_description
1 polymer ?
#
loop_
_entity_poly.entity_id
_entity_poly.type
_entity_poly.pdbx_seq_one_letter_code
_entity_poly.pdbx_strand_id
1 'polypeptide(L)' 'MSEELRFEEAQRELESIVERLERGEATLEESIGLWERGEDLYRLCLSRLDAAQGRIEELVRRADAAKPEK' A
#
# COMPACT_ATOMS: atom_id res chain seq x y z
N MET A 1 9.66 16.52 -10.44
CA MET A 1 8.34 15.89 -10.21
C MET A 1 8.62 14.70 -9.33
N SER A 2 8.13 14.70 -8.10
CA SER A 2 8.45 13.67 -7.12
C SER A 2 8.01 12.31 -7.66
N GLU A 3 8.97 11.40 -7.82
CA GLU A 3 8.77 9.99 -8.23
C GLU A 3 8.15 9.18 -7.07
N GLU A 4 7.08 9.69 -6.47
CA GLU A 4 6.31 8.90 -5.52
C GLU A 4 5.43 7.92 -6.31
N LEU A 5 5.78 6.63 -6.22
CA LEU A 5 4.94 5.52 -6.69
C LEU A 5 3.52 5.67 -6.13
N ARG A 6 2.52 5.57 -7.02
CA ARG A 6 1.11 5.52 -6.60
C ARG A 6 0.80 4.19 -5.95
N PHE A 7 -0.25 4.16 -5.14
CA PHE A 7 -0.70 2.95 -4.44
C PHE A 7 -0.94 1.78 -5.42
N GLU A 8 -1.65 2.02 -6.51
CA GLU A 8 -1.99 0.98 -7.50
C GLU A 8 -0.77 0.48 -8.28
N GLU A 9 0.29 1.28 -8.36
CA GLU A 9 1.55 0.87 -8.98
C GLU A 9 2.36 0.02 -8.00
N ALA A 10 2.46 0.46 -6.75
CA ALA A 10 3.12 -0.30 -5.68
C ALA A 10 2.45 -1.66 -5.42
N GLN A 11 1.11 -1.70 -5.42
CA GLN A 11 0.35 -2.93 -5.26
C GLN A 11 0.64 -3.93 -6.39
N ARG A 12 0.60 -3.48 -7.65
CA ARG A 12 0.88 -4.34 -8.81
C ARG A 12 2.31 -4.88 -8.82
N GLU A 13 3.26 -4.05 -8.43
CA GLU A 13 4.65 -4.50 -8.31
C GLU A 13 4.79 -5.55 -7.20
N LEU A 14 4.15 -5.34 -6.05
CA LEU A 14 4.16 -6.29 -4.93
C LEU A 14 3.52 -7.63 -5.33
N GLU A 15 2.39 -7.61 -6.03
CA GLU A 15 1.73 -8.82 -6.57
C GLU A 15 2.69 -9.59 -7.49
N SER A 16 3.39 -8.89 -8.40
CA SER A 16 4.37 -9.52 -9.29
C SER A 16 5.54 -10.15 -8.54
N ILE A 17 6.01 -9.52 -7.46
CA ILE A 17 7.06 -10.06 -6.60
C ILE A 17 6.59 -11.34 -5.91
N VAL A 18 5.39 -11.33 -5.32
CA VAL A 18 4.80 -12.50 -4.67
C VAL A 18 4.67 -13.64 -5.67
N GLU A 19 4.13 -13.39 -6.87
CA GLU A 19 4.02 -14.41 -7.92
C GLU A 19 5.39 -15.02 -8.29
N ARG A 20 6.45 -14.19 -8.38
CA ARG A 20 7.80 -14.69 -8.69
C ARG A 20 8.36 -15.56 -7.56
N LEU A 21 8.16 -15.16 -6.30
CA LEU A 21 8.58 -15.92 -5.13
C LEU A 21 7.83 -17.26 -5.04
N GLU A 22 6.53 -17.26 -5.28
CA GLU A 22 5.68 -18.47 -5.24
C GLU A 22 6.03 -19.49 -6.32
N ARG A 23 6.46 -19.02 -7.50
CA ARG A 23 6.93 -19.91 -8.58
C ARG A 23 8.25 -20.62 -8.24
N GLY A 24 9.03 -20.09 -7.30
CA GLY A 24 10.33 -20.66 -6.91
C GLY A 24 11.39 -20.64 -8.02
N GLU A 25 11.22 -19.77 -9.02
CA GLU A 25 12.12 -19.64 -10.18
C GLU A 25 13.34 -18.75 -9.89
N ALA A 26 13.33 -18.03 -8.76
CA ALA A 26 14.40 -17.13 -8.36
C ALA A 26 15.52 -17.88 -7.61
N THR A 27 16.77 -17.47 -7.85
CA THR A 27 17.91 -17.89 -7.01
C THR A 27 17.76 -17.35 -5.57
N LEU A 28 18.59 -17.83 -4.65
CA LEU A 28 18.57 -17.38 -3.25
C LEU A 28 18.81 -15.86 -3.14
N GLU A 29 19.81 -15.33 -3.84
CA GLU A 29 20.13 -13.89 -3.81
C GLU A 29 18.99 -13.06 -4.41
N GLU A 30 18.39 -13.51 -5.52
CA GLU A 30 17.22 -12.85 -6.11
C GLU A 30 16.01 -12.92 -5.17
N SER A 31 15.80 -14.04 -4.47
CA SER A 31 14.70 -14.19 -3.52
C SER A 31 14.82 -13.24 -2.34
N ILE A 32 16.05 -13.00 -1.86
CA ILE A 32 16.32 -12.02 -0.79
C ILE A 32 16.00 -10.61 -1.31
N GLY A 33 16.48 -10.23 -2.49
CA GLY A 33 16.21 -8.91 -3.06
C GLY A 33 14.73 -8.67 -3.38
N LEU A 34 14.03 -9.70 -3.87
CA LEU A 34 12.58 -9.69 -4.06
C LEU A 34 11.85 -9.48 -2.73
N TRP A 35 12.33 -10.11 -1.66
CA TRP A 35 11.71 -9.96 -0.35
C TRP A 35 11.90 -8.54 0.22
N GLU A 36 13.12 -8.01 0.18
CA GLU A 36 13.41 -6.64 0.63
C GLU A 36 12.56 -5.61 -0.12
N ARG A 37 12.48 -5.74 -1.46
CA ARG A 37 11.63 -4.87 -2.27
C ARG A 37 10.14 -5.05 -1.93
N GLY A 38 9.71 -6.28 -1.70
CA GLY A 38 8.34 -6.59 -1.29
C GLY A 38 7.98 -5.94 0.05
N GLU A 39 8.90 -5.94 1.03
CA GLU A 39 8.71 -5.28 2.32
C GLU A 39 8.54 -3.77 2.16
N ASP A 40 9.38 -3.13 1.35
CA ASP A 40 9.29 -1.69 1.09
C ASP A 40 7.95 -1.30 0.44
N LEU A 41 7.52 -2.07 -0.57
CA LEU A 41 6.23 -1.87 -1.22
C LEU A 41 5.06 -2.09 -0.27
N TYR A 42 5.13 -3.12 0.59
CA TYR A 42 4.14 -3.39 1.62
C TYR A 42 4.00 -2.20 2.58
N ARG A 43 5.11 -1.69 3.11
CA ARG A 43 5.12 -0.51 4.00
C ARG A 43 4.53 0.73 3.33
N LEU A 44 4.87 0.95 2.05
CA LEU A 44 4.31 2.04 1.26
C LEU A 44 2.78 1.89 1.12
N CYS A 45 2.30 0.71 0.73
CA CYS A 45 0.88 0.43 0.59
C CYS A 45 0.12 0.67 1.90
N LEU A 46 0.65 0.14 3.01
CA LEU A 46 0.05 0.30 4.34
C LEU A 46 -0.05 1.78 4.72
N SER A 47 1.04 2.54 4.58
CA SER A 47 1.05 3.97 4.89
C SER A 47 0.02 4.76 4.08
N ARG A 48 -0.19 4.41 2.80
CA ARG A 48 -1.19 5.06 1.94
C ARG A 48 -2.62 4.71 2.37
N LEU A 49 -2.87 3.46 2.75
CA LEU A 49 -4.17 3.01 3.25
C LEU A 49 -4.51 3.69 4.58
N ASP A 50 -3.55 3.77 5.51
CA ASP A 50 -3.73 4.45 6.79
C ASP A 50 -4.08 5.93 6.60
N ALA A 51 -3.37 6.62 5.71
CA ALA A 51 -3.65 8.02 5.38
C ALA A 51 -5.06 8.20 4.75
N ALA A 52 -5.45 7.27 3.86
CA ALA A 52 -6.78 7.29 3.25
C ALA A 52 -7.89 7.04 4.28
N GLN A 53 -7.69 6.07 5.18
CA GLN A 53 -8.61 5.77 6.27
C GLN A 53 -8.79 7.00 7.18
N GLY A 54 -7.69 7.60 7.64
CA GLY A 54 -7.75 8.79 8.50
C GLY A 54 -8.54 9.95 7.86
N ARG A 55 -8.38 10.14 6.54
CA ARG A 55 -9.16 11.12 5.77
C ARG A 55 -10.66 10.77 5.73
N ILE A 56 -11.01 9.51 5.53
CA ILE A 56 -12.41 9.05 5.54
C ILE A 56 -13.04 9.30 6.92
N GLU A 57 -12.34 8.91 7.99
CA GLU A 57 -12.82 9.11 9.36
C GLU A 57 -13.08 10.59 9.69
N GLU A 58 -12.19 11.48 9.22
CA GLU A 58 -12.40 12.93 9.37
C GLU A 58 -13.65 13.41 8.61
N LEU A 59 -13.85 12.96 7.38
CA LEU A 59 -15.02 13.31 6.58
C LEU A 59 -16.32 12.81 7.24
N VAL A 60 -16.32 11.60 7.80
CA VAL A 60 -17.46 11.06 8.56
C VAL A 60 -17.75 11.92 9.79
N ARG A 61 -16.73 12.23 10.61
CA ARG A 61 -16.91 13.10 11.79
C ARG A 61 -17.48 14.47 11.42
N ARG A 62 -17.02 15.09 10.33
CA ARG A 62 -17.53 16.36 9.84
C ARG A 62 -18.98 16.25 9.38
N ALA A 63 -19.33 15.17 8.69
CA ALA A 63 -20.70 14.94 8.22
C ALA A 63 -21.69 14.74 9.38
N ASP A 64 -21.28 14.05 10.44
CA ASP A 64 -22.12 13.87 11.63
C ASP A 64 -22.28 15.15 12.45
N ALA A 65 -21.22 15.95 12.58
CA ALA A 65 -21.30 17.27 13.24
C ALA A 65 -22.18 18.29 12.48
N ALA A 66 -22.38 18.08 11.18
CA ALA A 66 -23.21 18.96 10.33
C ALA A 66 -24.71 18.61 10.36
N LYS A 67 -25.12 17.52 11.03
CA LYS A 67 -26.55 17.20 11.19
C LYS A 67 -27.14 18.09 12.29
N PRO A 68 -28.16 18.91 12.02
CA PRO A 68 -28.82 19.68 13.06
C PRO A 68 -29.52 18.72 14.03
N GLU A 69 -29.26 18.90 15.34
CA GLU A 69 -30.08 18.28 16.37
C GLU A 69 -31.53 18.73 16.18
N LYS A 70 -32.46 17.78 16.24
CA LYS A 70 -33.90 18.05 16.19
C LYS A 70 -34.36 18.86 17.39
#